data_AF-A0A967I405-F1
#
_entry.id   AF-A0A967I405-F1
#
_cell.length_a   1.000
_cell.length_b   1.000
_cell.length_c   1.000
_cell.angle_alpha   90.00
_cell.angle_beta   90.00
_cell.angle_gamma   90.00
#
_symmetry.space_group_name_H-M   'P 1'
#
loop_
_entity.id
_entity.type
_entity.pdbx_description
1 polymer ?
#
loop_
_entity_poly.entity_id
_entity_poly.type
_entity_poly.pdbx_seq_one_letter_code
_entity_poly.pdbx_strand_id
1 'polypeptide(L)'
;MTSQVDIANYALNKIGGSNITSFTEDSKAARIVNQRYTAARDAVFRAHPWNCLIRRAELAQSTTAPTFGYSYQYALPTDPYCLRVLEFSNGSLSYPYDNMVSSTGEPVFVVEGRNLLTNEGTAKIKYVAKITDAAQYDANLIETVAARL
;
A
#
# COMPACT_ATOMS: atom_id res chain seq x y z
N MET A 1 -14.92 -11.90 -12.09
CA MET A 1 -14.69 -11.42 -10.72
C MET A 1 -13.82 -12.46 -10.05
N THR A 2 -12.60 -12.11 -9.64
CA THR A 2 -11.63 -13.03 -9.06
C THR A 2 -11.67 -12.90 -7.54
N SER A 3 -11.79 -14.01 -6.83
CA SER A 3 -11.73 -14.05 -5.37
C SER A 3 -10.28 -14.25 -4.89
N GLN A 4 -10.04 -14.00 -3.60
CA GLN A 4 -8.73 -14.32 -3.01
C GLN A 4 -8.40 -15.82 -3.11
N VAL A 5 -9.43 -16.69 -3.06
CA VAL A 5 -9.28 -18.15 -3.20
C VAL A 5 -8.85 -18.50 -4.63
N ASP A 6 -9.36 -17.81 -5.65
CA ASP A 6 -8.93 -18.03 -7.03
C ASP A 6 -7.45 -17.69 -7.22
N ILE A 7 -6.97 -16.59 -6.61
CA ILE A 7 -5.55 -16.21 -6.64
C ILE A 7 -4.68 -17.27 -5.95
N ALA A 8 -5.12 -17.78 -4.80
CA ALA A 8 -4.45 -18.87 -4.11
C ALA A 8 -4.39 -20.15 -4.96
N ASN A 9 -5.50 -20.49 -5.62
CA ASN A 9 -5.56 -21.64 -6.52
C ASN A 9 -4.66 -21.46 -7.75
N TYR A 10 -4.52 -20.25 -8.30
CA TYR A 10 -3.55 -20.01 -9.37
C TYR A 10 -2.11 -20.30 -8.92
N ALA A 11 -1.73 -19.89 -7.71
CA ALA A 11 -0.42 -20.21 -7.15
C ALA A 11 -0.22 -21.72 -6.97
N LEU A 12 -1.21 -22.41 -6.40
CA LEU A 12 -1.18 -23.86 -6.18
C LEU A 12 -1.06 -24.63 -7.50
N ASN A 13 -1.83 -24.26 -8.51
CA ASN A 13 -1.77 -24.91 -9.83
C ASN A 13 -0.40 -24.74 -10.50
N LYS A 14 0.28 -23.61 -10.31
CA LYS A 14 1.63 -23.40 -10.86
C LYS A 14 2.68 -24.39 -10.32
N ILE A 15 2.47 -24.92 -9.11
CA ILE A 15 3.36 -25.90 -8.47
C ILE A 15 2.78 -27.32 -8.47
N GLY A 16 1.65 -27.56 -9.14
CA GLY A 16 0.97 -28.86 -9.16
C GLY A 16 0.26 -29.23 -7.85
N GLY A 17 -0.06 -28.25 -7.00
CA GLY A 17 -0.82 -28.44 -5.77
C GLY A 17 -2.33 -28.54 -6.02
N SER A 18 -3.04 -29.23 -5.12
CA SER A 18 -4.50 -29.34 -5.17
C SER A 18 -5.18 -28.01 -4.84
N ASN A 19 -6.27 -27.70 -5.55
CA ASN A 19 -7.09 -26.52 -5.29
C ASN A 19 -7.75 -26.60 -3.90
N ILE A 20 -7.98 -25.42 -3.33
CA ILE A 20 -8.73 -25.20 -2.10
C ILE A 20 -10.06 -24.52 -2.42
N THR A 21 -11.07 -24.77 -1.60
CA THR A 21 -12.39 -24.13 -1.69
C THR A 21 -12.51 -22.90 -0.79
N SER A 22 -11.72 -22.86 0.28
CA SER A 22 -11.63 -21.73 1.20
C SER A 22 -10.27 -21.71 1.91
N PHE A 23 -9.88 -20.58 2.48
CA PHE A 23 -8.67 -20.48 3.32
C PHE A 23 -8.81 -21.18 4.68
N THR A 24 -10.02 -21.59 5.05
CA THR A 24 -10.35 -22.19 6.35
C THR A 24 -10.65 -23.69 6.27
N GLU A 25 -10.62 -24.28 5.07
CA GLU A 25 -10.80 -25.73 4.94
C GLU A 25 -9.64 -26.48 5.62
N ASP A 26 -9.91 -27.72 6.04
CA ASP A 26 -8.94 -28.54 6.77
C ASP A 26 -7.95 -29.26 5.84
N SER A 27 -7.20 -28.48 5.05
CA SER A 27 -6.17 -28.99 4.15
C SER A 27 -4.82 -28.35 4.46
N LYS A 28 -3.73 -29.10 4.24
CA LYS A 28 -2.36 -28.57 4.43
C LYS A 28 -2.13 -27.35 3.52
N ALA A 29 -2.63 -27.40 2.29
CA ALA A 29 -2.52 -26.32 1.32
C ALA A 29 -3.21 -25.04 1.82
N ALA A 30 -4.48 -25.14 2.27
CA ALA A 30 -5.23 -24.00 2.77
C ALA A 30 -4.55 -23.34 3.96
N ARG A 31 -4.05 -24.13 4.93
CA ARG A 31 -3.34 -23.59 6.10
C ARG A 31 -2.08 -22.81 5.72
N ILE A 32 -1.26 -23.35 4.82
CA ILE A 32 -0.01 -22.69 4.38
C ILE A 32 -0.30 -21.41 3.59
N VAL A 33 -1.22 -21.49 2.62
CA VAL A 33 -1.57 -20.35 1.77
C VAL A 33 -2.22 -19.25 2.62
N ASN A 34 -3.12 -19.58 3.54
CA ASN A 34 -3.72 -18.60 4.45
C ASN A 34 -2.68 -17.86 5.31
N GLN A 35 -1.67 -18.58 5.80
CA GLN A 35 -0.59 -17.98 6.58
C GLN A 35 0.26 -16.99 5.78
N ARG A 36 0.41 -17.21 4.47
CA ARG A 36 1.32 -16.42 3.61
C ARG A 36 0.63 -15.35 2.79
N TYR A 37 -0.63 -15.55 2.43
CA TYR A 37 -1.33 -14.74 1.44
C TYR A 37 -1.31 -13.24 1.74
N THR A 38 -1.65 -12.85 2.97
CA THR A 38 -1.70 -11.43 3.37
C THR A 38 -0.35 -10.75 3.26
N ALA A 39 0.72 -11.40 3.73
CA ALA A 39 2.08 -10.88 3.67
C ALA A 39 2.60 -10.80 2.22
N ALA A 40 2.34 -11.83 1.41
CA ALA A 40 2.72 -11.85 0.00
C ALA A 40 2.01 -10.73 -0.79
N ARG A 41 0.69 -10.58 -0.59
CA ARG A 41 -0.12 -9.52 -1.19
C ARG A 41 0.42 -8.14 -0.83
N ASP A 42 0.57 -7.84 0.47
CA ASP A 42 0.99 -6.52 0.93
C ASP A 42 2.41 -6.16 0.44
N ALA A 43 3.29 -7.16 0.31
CA ALA A 43 4.61 -6.98 -0.29
C ALA A 43 4.53 -6.61 -1.78
N VAL A 44 3.72 -7.32 -2.57
CA VAL A 44 3.51 -7.02 -4.00
C VAL A 44 2.89 -5.64 -4.19
N PHE A 45 1.94 -5.27 -3.34
CA PHE A 45 1.30 -3.96 -3.38
C PHE A 45 2.33 -2.84 -3.18
N ARG A 46 3.22 -2.99 -2.19
CA ARG A 46 4.25 -1.98 -1.90
C ARG A 46 5.34 -1.90 -2.97
N ALA A 47 5.61 -3.00 -3.67
CA ALA A 47 6.71 -3.11 -4.64
C ALA A 47 6.51 -2.26 -5.90
N HIS A 48 5.27 -2.07 -6.36
CA HIS A 48 4.98 -1.36 -7.60
C HIS A 48 3.70 -0.51 -7.49
N PRO A 49 3.63 0.69 -8.10
CA PRO A 49 2.42 1.53 -8.11
C PRO A 49 1.35 0.97 -9.07
N TRP A 50 0.69 -0.11 -8.67
CA TRP A 50 -0.43 -0.71 -9.41
C TRP A 50 -1.60 0.27 -9.51
N ASN A 51 -2.01 0.62 -10.73
CA ASN A 51 -3.06 1.62 -10.98
C ASN A 51 -4.36 1.34 -10.20
N CYS A 52 -4.78 0.08 -10.10
CA CYS A 52 -5.98 -0.32 -9.37
C CYS A 52 -5.91 -0.04 -7.85
N LEU A 53 -4.71 0.07 -7.28
CA LEU A 53 -4.47 0.31 -5.86
C LEU A 53 -4.15 1.76 -5.53
N ILE A 54 -3.95 2.62 -6.53
CA ILE A 54 -3.61 4.03 -6.30
C ILE A 54 -4.84 4.78 -5.80
N ARG A 55 -4.68 5.53 -4.71
CA ARG A 55 -5.68 6.45 -4.18
C ARG A 55 -5.07 7.82 -3.90
N ARG A 56 -5.94 8.83 -3.82
CA ARG A 56 -5.58 10.20 -3.44
C ARG A 56 -6.31 10.56 -2.15
N ALA A 57 -5.64 11.29 -1.27
CA ALA A 57 -6.24 11.78 -0.04
C ALA A 57 -5.65 13.15 0.32
N GLU A 58 -6.49 14.01 0.89
CA GLU A 58 -6.05 15.20 1.61
C GLU A 58 -5.98 14.85 3.10
N LEU A 59 -4.85 15.11 3.73
CA LEU A 59 -4.58 14.71 5.10
C LEU A 59 -4.95 15.83 6.05
N ALA A 60 -5.62 15.46 7.15
CA ALA A 60 -5.85 16.37 8.25
C ALA A 60 -4.56 16.53 9.07
N GLN A 61 -4.22 17.78 9.38
CA GLN A 61 -3.10 18.10 10.25
C GLN A 61 -3.34 17.53 11.65
N SER A 62 -2.31 16.93 12.23
CA SER A 62 -2.37 16.45 13.61
C SER A 62 -2.26 17.62 14.60
N THR A 63 -2.91 17.48 15.75
CA THR A 63 -2.85 18.48 16.84
C THR A 63 -1.49 18.50 17.53
N THR A 64 -0.76 17.38 17.49
CA THR A 64 0.61 17.27 18.00
C THR A 64 1.58 17.66 16.90
N ALA A 65 2.53 18.55 17.18
CA ALA A 65 3.64 18.85 16.29
C ALA A 65 4.77 17.80 16.43
N PRO A 66 5.61 17.59 15.41
CA PRO A 66 6.81 16.77 15.56
C PRO A 66 7.78 17.42 16.57
N THR A 67 8.62 16.60 17.21
CA THR A 67 9.51 17.06 18.29
C THR A 67 10.55 18.08 17.82
N PHE A 68 11.04 17.94 16.58
CA PHE A 68 11.97 18.89 15.95
C PHE A 68 11.94 18.72 14.42
N GLY A 69 12.63 19.62 13.71
CA GLY A 69 12.86 19.55 12.25
C GLY A 69 11.72 20.15 11.43
N TYR A 70 10.54 19.56 11.51
CA TYR A 70 9.37 20.00 10.74
C TYR A 70 8.37 20.81 11.56
N SER A 71 7.57 21.63 10.89
CA SER A 71 6.54 22.46 11.55
C SER A 71 5.25 21.68 11.77
N TYR A 72 4.93 20.75 10.88
CA TYR A 72 3.65 20.03 10.85
C TYR A 72 3.85 18.52 10.68
N GLN A 73 2.88 17.75 11.19
CA GLN A 73 2.76 16.33 10.90
C GLN A 73 1.32 15.95 10.56
N TYR A 74 1.17 14.93 9.73
CA TYR A 74 -0.10 14.46 9.18
C TYR A 74 -0.19 12.94 9.32
N ALA A 75 -1.30 12.43 9.88
CA ALA A 75 -1.49 11.00 10.00
C ALA A 75 -1.85 10.38 8.63
N LEU A 76 -1.17 9.30 8.26
CA LEU A 76 -1.46 8.60 7.01
C LEU A 76 -2.82 7.88 7.07
N PRO A 77 -3.56 7.80 5.94
CA PRO A 77 -4.89 7.20 5.90
C PRO A 77 -4.92 5.75 6.40
N THR A 78 -5.89 5.44 7.25
CA THR A 78 -6.16 4.09 7.75
C THR A 78 -7.25 3.37 6.96
N ASP A 79 -8.11 4.11 6.26
CA ASP A 79 -9.17 3.57 5.42
C ASP A 79 -9.30 4.33 4.08
N PRO A 80 -8.93 3.71 2.95
CA PRO A 80 -8.19 2.46 2.85
C PRO A 80 -6.74 2.63 3.37
N TYR A 81 -6.21 1.59 3.99
CA TYR A 81 -4.91 1.67 4.69
C TYR A 81 -3.77 2.02 3.73
N CYS A 82 -3.04 3.10 4.00
CA CYS A 82 -1.89 3.52 3.19
C CYS A 82 -0.70 2.57 3.39
N LEU A 83 -0.28 1.87 2.34
CA LEU A 83 0.91 1.02 2.35
C LEU A 83 2.18 1.78 1.97
N ARG A 84 2.09 2.78 1.08
CA ARG A 84 3.23 3.55 0.59
C ARG A 84 2.76 4.87 -0.01
N VAL A 85 3.38 5.98 0.38
CA VAL A 85 3.19 7.26 -0.29
C VAL A 85 4.03 7.28 -1.58
N LEU A 86 3.41 7.74 -2.67
CA LEU A 86 4.05 7.87 -3.99
C LEU A 86 4.32 9.32 -4.33
N GLU A 87 3.41 10.23 -3.97
CA GLU A 87 3.53 11.66 -4.30
C GLU A 87 2.94 12.46 -3.14
N PHE A 88 3.57 13.60 -2.84
CA PHE A 88 3.07 14.62 -1.93
C PHE A 88 2.78 15.90 -2.72
N SER A 89 1.78 16.67 -2.31
CA SER A 89 1.47 17.97 -2.88
C SER A 89 0.97 18.92 -1.81
N ASN A 90 1.45 20.15 -1.85
CA ASN A 90 0.99 21.24 -0.99
C ASN A 90 -0.17 22.05 -1.61
N GLY A 91 -0.73 21.58 -2.74
CA GLY A 91 -1.79 22.27 -3.48
C GLY A 91 -1.28 23.20 -4.59
N SER A 92 -0.01 23.57 -4.59
CA SER A 92 0.62 24.36 -5.68
C SER A 92 1.69 23.57 -6.43
N LEU A 93 2.52 22.82 -5.70
CA LEU A 93 3.58 21.97 -6.21
C LEU A 93 3.30 20.51 -5.86
N SER A 94 3.85 19.60 -6.67
CA SER A 94 3.82 18.17 -6.43
C SER A 94 5.24 17.61 -6.43
N TYR A 95 5.49 16.73 -5.47
CA TYR A 95 6.77 16.12 -5.17
C TYR A 95 6.64 14.60 -5.37
N PRO A 96 7.29 14.02 -6.40
CA PRO A 96 7.03 12.65 -6.87
C PRO A 96 7.69 11.54 -6.04
N TYR A 97 8.42 11.86 -4.97
CA TYR A 97 9.00 10.85 -4.07
C TYR A 97 9.34 11.44 -2.70
N ASP A 98 9.39 10.54 -1.71
CA ASP A 98 9.78 10.82 -0.32
C ASP A 98 11.23 11.30 -0.20
N ASN A 99 11.52 12.16 0.77
CA ASN A 99 12.84 12.80 0.94
C ASN A 99 13.31 13.65 -0.26
N MET A 100 12.40 14.14 -1.11
CA MET A 100 12.78 15.04 -2.20
C MET A 100 13.23 16.38 -1.63
N VAL A 101 14.44 16.79 -2.00
CA VAL A 101 15.07 18.03 -1.54
C VAL A 101 14.56 19.22 -2.36
N SER A 102 14.18 20.28 -1.67
CA SER A 102 13.83 21.57 -2.29
C SER A 102 15.07 22.36 -2.72
N SER A 103 14.87 23.49 -3.40
CA SER A 103 15.98 24.38 -3.79
C SER A 103 16.78 24.93 -2.60
N THR A 104 16.25 24.88 -1.38
CA THR A 104 16.92 25.34 -0.15
C THR A 104 17.76 24.26 0.53
N GLY A 105 17.80 23.03 0.01
CA GLY A 105 18.63 21.95 0.53
C GLY A 105 17.95 21.04 1.57
N GLU A 106 16.72 21.35 1.97
CA GLU A 106 15.96 20.54 2.93
C GLU A 106 14.90 19.65 2.24
N PRO A 107 14.65 18.41 2.73
CA PRO A 107 13.58 17.57 2.23
C PRO A 107 12.21 18.21 2.49
N VAL A 108 11.38 18.27 1.44
CA VAL A 108 10.06 18.92 1.50
C VAL A 108 9.10 18.17 2.41
N PHE A 109 9.15 16.85 2.35
CA PHE A 109 8.39 15.97 3.22
C PHE A 109 9.16 14.69 3.47
N VAL A 110 8.88 14.09 4.62
CA VAL A 110 9.41 12.78 5.03
C VAL A 110 8.28 11.94 5.57
N VAL A 111 8.27 10.65 5.26
CA VAL A 111 7.34 9.70 5.86
C VAL A 111 8.03 8.87 6.94
N GLU A 112 7.64 9.08 8.20
CA GLU A 112 8.18 8.37 9.36
C GLU A 112 7.07 7.60 10.09
N GLY A 113 7.22 6.28 10.18
CA GLY A 113 6.20 5.42 10.77
C GLY A 113 4.83 5.57 10.09
N ARG A 114 3.88 6.20 10.78
CA ARG A 114 2.52 6.46 10.28
C ARG A 114 2.23 7.95 10.05
N ASN A 115 3.26 8.79 10.09
CA ASN A 115 3.13 10.22 9.94
C ASN A 115 3.91 10.71 8.71
N LEU A 116 3.36 11.72 8.05
CA LEU A 116 4.04 12.53 7.06
C LEU A 116 4.42 13.85 7.72
N LEU A 117 5.70 14.19 7.72
CA LEU A 117 6.24 15.41 8.30
C LEU A 117 6.57 16.38 7.17
N THR A 118 6.20 17.65 7.33
CA THR A 118 6.46 18.71 6.34
C THR A 118 6.35 20.09 6.99
N ASN A 119 6.86 21.12 6.31
CA ASN A 119 6.67 22.52 6.67
C ASN A 119 5.47 23.16 5.96
N GLU A 120 4.79 22.41 5.11
CA GLU A 120 3.65 22.87 4.32
C GLU A 120 2.34 22.67 5.12
N GLY A 121 1.48 23.70 5.19
CA GLY A 121 0.21 23.63 5.93
C GLY A 121 -0.88 22.78 5.26
N THR A 122 -0.71 22.45 3.99
CA THR A 122 -1.62 21.58 3.23
C THR A 122 -0.87 20.33 2.79
N ALA A 123 -1.47 19.15 3.01
CA ALA A 123 -0.87 17.88 2.63
C ALA A 123 -1.84 17.02 1.83
N LYS A 124 -1.61 16.93 0.53
CA LYS A 124 -2.32 16.02 -0.39
C LYS A 124 -1.36 14.93 -0.82
N ILE A 125 -1.81 13.68 -0.83
CA ILE A 125 -0.97 12.54 -1.20
C ILE A 125 -1.60 11.70 -2.29
N LYS A 126 -0.73 11.08 -3.10
CA LYS A 126 -1.03 9.90 -3.90
C LYS A 126 -0.35 8.72 -3.22
N TYR A 127 -1.06 7.62 -2.99
CA TYR A 127 -0.52 6.49 -2.24
C TYR A 127 -1.05 5.15 -2.76
N VAL A 128 -0.33 4.08 -2.44
CA VAL A 128 -0.76 2.70 -2.64
C VAL A 128 -1.64 2.30 -1.45
N ALA A 129 -2.89 1.98 -1.72
CA ALA A 129 -3.86 1.55 -0.72
C ALA A 129 -3.87 0.02 -0.55
N LYS A 130 -4.08 -0.45 0.69
CA LYS A 130 -4.35 -1.86 0.97
C LYS A 130 -5.81 -2.19 0.67
N ILE A 131 -6.10 -2.52 -0.58
CA ILE A 131 -7.43 -2.97 -1.00
C ILE A 131 -7.54 -4.47 -0.73
N THR A 132 -8.49 -4.89 0.10
CA THR A 132 -8.71 -6.31 0.43
C THR A 132 -9.66 -7.01 -0.54
N ASP A 133 -10.48 -6.24 -1.24
CA ASP A 133 -11.39 -6.75 -2.26
C ASP A 133 -10.63 -7.12 -3.54
N ALA A 134 -10.53 -8.43 -3.79
CA ALA A 134 -9.82 -8.97 -4.95
C ALA A 134 -10.52 -8.70 -6.29
N ALA A 135 -11.81 -8.33 -6.28
CA ALA A 135 -12.53 -7.97 -7.49
C ALA A 135 -11.97 -6.70 -8.15
N GLN A 136 -11.26 -5.86 -7.39
CA GLN A 136 -10.66 -4.62 -7.88
C GLN A 136 -9.27 -4.84 -8.47
N TYR A 137 -8.68 -6.04 -8.37
CA TYR A 137 -7.32 -6.26 -8.85
C TYR A 137 -7.30 -6.43 -10.37
N ASP A 138 -6.30 -5.85 -11.01
CA ASP A 138 -6.04 -6.09 -12.42
C ASP A 138 -5.35 -7.46 -12.64
N ALA A 139 -5.36 -7.94 -13.88
CA ALA A 139 -4.84 -9.27 -14.23
C ALA A 139 -3.34 -9.43 -13.91
N ASN A 140 -2.54 -8.38 -14.10
CA ASN A 140 -1.10 -8.42 -13.84
C ASN A 140 -0.81 -8.47 -12.34
N LEU A 141 -1.59 -7.74 -11.54
CA LEU A 141 -1.50 -7.80 -10.08
C LEU A 141 -1.86 -9.19 -9.57
N ILE A 142 -2.96 -9.77 -10.07
CA ILE A 142 -3.38 -11.14 -9.71
C ILE A 142 -2.27 -12.14 -9.98
N GLU A 143 -1.70 -12.13 -11.19
CA GLU A 143 -0.63 -13.04 -11.58
C GLU A 143 0.63 -12.84 -10.73
N THR A 144 0.98 -11.59 -10.43
CA THR A 144 2.16 -11.27 -9.61
C THR A 144 1.98 -11.70 -8.15
N VAL A 145 0.80 -11.52 -7.58
CA VAL A 145 0.47 -12.02 -6.24
C VAL A 145 0.52 -13.55 -6.20
N ALA A 146 -0.07 -14.22 -7.19
CA ALA A 146 -0.03 -15.67 -7.30
C ALA A 146 1.40 -16.21 -7.47
N ALA A 147 2.26 -15.55 -8.25
CA ALA A 147 3.65 -15.96 -8.44
C ALA A 147 4.53 -15.70 -7.20
N ARG A 148 4.17 -14.73 -6.35
CA ARG A 148 4.89 -14.43 -5.12
C ARG A 148 4.53 -15.38 -3.97
N LEU A 149 3.34 -15.97 -4.03
CA LEU A 149 2.76 -16.85 -3.01
C LEU A 149 3.38 -18.25 -3.03
#